data_AF-A0A9D1ZM53-F1
#
_entry.id   AF-A0A9D1ZM53-F1
#
_cell.length_a   1.000
_cell.length_b   1.000
_cell.length_c   1.000
_cell.angle_alpha   90.00
_cell.angle_beta   90.00
_cell.angle_gamma   90.00
#
_symmetry.space_group_name_H-M   'P 1'
#
loop_
_entity.id
_entity.type
_entity.pdbx_description
1 polymer ?
#
loop_
_entity_poly.entity_id
_entity_poly.type
_entity_poly.pdbx_seq_one_letter_code
_entity_poly.pdbx_strand_id
1 'polypeptide(L)' 'MLNIGIVIFAIGFIFAGIATISFRIRAIANKPAWGGVALPLGIIGFIGLVIGVILIAITRA' A
#
# COMPACT_ATOMS: atom_id res chain seq x y z
N MET A 1 8.86 13.36 13.87
CA MET A 1 8.38 12.75 12.60
C MET A 1 7.55 11.48 12.81
N LEU A 2 7.45 10.97 14.04
CA LEU A 2 6.73 9.72 14.35
C LEU A 2 5.25 9.72 13.91
N ASN A 3 4.46 10.72 14.32
CA ASN A 3 3.03 10.76 14.00
C ASN A 3 2.79 10.79 12.48
N ILE A 4 3.62 11.55 11.75
CA ILE A 4 3.57 11.61 10.28
C ILE A 4 3.92 10.23 9.68
N GLY A 5 4.95 9.57 10.17
CA GLY A 5 5.32 8.22 9.73
C GLY A 5 4.21 7.19 9.95
N ILE A 6 3.52 7.24 11.10
CA ILE A 6 2.37 6.38 11.41
C ILE A 6 1.22 6.62 10.42
N VAL A 7 0.90 7.89 10.13
CA VAL A 7 -0.16 8.23 9.18
C VAL A 7 0.19 7.74 7.76
N ILE A 8 1.43 7.98 7.31
CA ILE A 8 1.88 7.52 5.98
C ILE A 8 1.84 5.99 5.89
N PHE A 9 2.30 5.29 6.94
CA PHE A 9 2.24 3.84 7.01
C PHE A 9 0.78 3.33 6.92
N ALA A 10 -0.13 3.93 7.68
CA ALA A 10 -1.55 3.56 7.67
C ALA A 10 -2.18 3.77 6.29
N ILE A 11 -1.90 4.90 5.62
CA ILE A 11 -2.37 5.17 4.25
C ILE A 11 -1.83 4.13 3.27
N GLY A 12 -0.52 3.82 3.36
CA GLY A 12 0.10 2.78 2.54
C GLY A 12 -0.55 1.41 2.73
N PHE A 13 -0.84 1.05 3.98
CA PHE A 13 -1.53 -0.20 4.33
C PHE A 13 -2.94 -0.27 3.73
N ILE A 14 -3.71 0.82 3.82
CA ILE A 14 -5.05 0.90 3.22
C ILE A 14 -4.98 0.70 1.70
N PHE A 15 -4.06 1.38 1.02
CA PHE A 15 -3.92 1.23 -0.44
C PHE A 15 -3.47 -0.18 -0.85
N ALA A 16 -2.56 -0.81 -0.11
CA ALA A 16 -2.17 -2.20 -0.34
C ALA A 16 -3.36 -3.17 -0.11
N GLY A 17 -4.20 -2.90 0.89
CA GLY A 17 -5.44 -3.62 1.13
C GLY A 17 -6.42 -3.51 -0.04
N ILE A 18 -6.67 -2.29 -0.53
CA ILE A 18 -7.55 -2.06 -1.69
C ILE A 18 -6.98 -2.70 -2.96
N ALA A 19 -5.66 -2.62 -3.16
CA ALA A 19 -4.97 -3.29 -4.27
C ALA A 19 -5.20 -4.81 -4.23
N THR A 20 -5.13 -5.41 -3.04
CA THR A 20 -5.38 -6.85 -2.83
C THR A 20 -6.83 -7.24 -3.14
N ILE A 21 -7.78 -6.41 -2.71
CA ILE A 21 -9.21 -6.62 -3.03
C ILE A 21 -9.43 -6.52 -4.55
N SER A 22 -8.89 -5.49 -5.19
CA SER A 22 -8.98 -5.29 -6.64
C SER A 22 -8.33 -6.44 -7.42
N PHE A 23 -7.17 -6.93 -6.98
CA PHE A 23 -6.50 -8.10 -7.51
C PHE A 23 -7.41 -9.33 -7.46
N ARG A 24 -8.01 -9.61 -6.30
CA ARG A 24 -8.92 -10.76 -6.10
C ARG A 24 -10.15 -10.67 -7.00
N ILE A 25 -10.81 -9.51 -7.05
CA ILE A 25 -11.99 -9.30 -7.90
C ILE A 25 -11.64 -9.56 -9.37
N ARG A 26 -10.49 -9.06 -9.83
CA ARG A 26 -10.08 -9.21 -11.23
C ARG A 26 -9.63 -10.63 -11.55
N ALA A 27 -9.00 -11.32 -10.62
CA ALA A 27 -8.69 -12.75 -10.75
C ALA A 27 -9.96 -13.60 -10.89
N ILE A 28 -10.99 -13.35 -10.06
CA ILE A 28 -12.29 -14.04 -10.15
C ILE A 28 -13.00 -13.71 -11.48
N ALA A 29 -12.85 -12.48 -11.97
CA ALA A 29 -13.41 -12.05 -13.25
C ALA A 29 -12.60 -12.48 -14.49
N ASN A 30 -11.60 -13.36 -14.35
CA ASN A 30 -10.69 -13.81 -15.41
C ASN A 30 -10.00 -12.66 -16.18
N LYS A 31 -9.77 -11.53 -15.51
CA LYS A 31 -9.00 -10.39 -16.03
C LYS A 31 -7.56 -10.46 -15.48
N PRO A 32 -6.54 -9.94 -16.19
CA PRO A 32 -5.15 -10.03 -15.75
C PRO A 32 -4.98 -9.43 -14.35
N ALA A 33 -4.66 -10.20 -13.31
CA ALA A 33 -4.90 -9.79 -11.91
C ALA A 33 -4.16 -8.52 -11.46
N TRP A 34 -2.92 -8.31 -11.95
CA TRP A 34 -2.11 -7.09 -11.74
C TRP A 34 -2.36 -5.98 -12.79
N GLY A 35 -3.59 -5.82 -13.22
CA GLY A 35 -3.99 -4.81 -14.21
C GLY A 35 -4.93 -3.76 -13.61
N GLY A 36 -5.34 -2.80 -14.43
CA GLY A 36 -6.25 -1.73 -14.01
C GLY A 36 -5.74 -1.01 -12.77
N VAL A 37 -6.61 -0.80 -11.79
CA VAL A 37 -6.28 -0.06 -10.55
C VAL A 37 -5.49 -0.88 -9.52
N ALA A 38 -5.42 -2.21 -9.64
CA ALA A 38 -4.73 -3.05 -8.66
C ALA A 38 -3.22 -2.74 -8.61
N LEU A 39 -2.59 -2.57 -9.77
CA LEU A 39 -1.16 -2.28 -9.89
C LEU A 39 -0.77 -0.91 -9.33
N PRO A 40 -1.36 0.23 -9.76
CA PRO A 40 -0.97 1.53 -9.23
C PRO A 40 -1.26 1.65 -7.73
N LEU A 41 -2.38 1.11 -7.24
CA LEU A 41 -2.67 1.10 -5.80
C LEU A 41 -1.68 0.25 -5.02
N GLY A 42 -1.25 -0.89 -5.58
CA GLY A 42 -0.23 -1.75 -4.97
C GLY A 42 1.12 -1.03 -4.86
N ILE A 43 1.53 -0.32 -5.93
CA ILE A 43 2.78 0.45 -5.95
C ILE A 43 2.73 1.60 -4.95
N ILE A 44 1.66 2.42 -4.97
CA ILE A 44 1.50 3.54 -4.03
C ILE A 44 1.44 3.03 -2.58
N GLY A 45 0.70 1.95 -2.35
CA GLY A 45 0.60 1.32 -1.04
C GLY A 45 1.96 0.82 -0.53
N PHE A 46 2.72 0.14 -1.37
CA PHE A 46 4.06 -0.35 -1.04
C PHE A 46 5.04 0.78 -0.72
N ILE A 47 5.07 1.83 -1.55
CA ILE A 47 5.91 3.02 -1.31
C ILE A 47 5.53 3.67 0.02
N GLY A 48 4.24 3.83 0.30
CA GLY A 48 3.75 4.38 1.57
C GLY A 48 4.18 3.54 2.78
N LEU A 49 4.10 2.21 2.69
CA LEU A 49 4.56 1.31 3.75
C LEU A 49 6.07 1.47 4.01
N VAL A 50 6.88 1.47 2.96
CA VAL A 50 8.35 1.61 3.08
C VAL A 50 8.72 2.95 3.70
N ILE A 51 8.19 4.06 3.16
CA ILE A 51 8.48 5.41 3.67
C ILE A 51 7.99 5.56 5.12
N GLY A 52 6.78 5.07 5.42
CA GLY A 52 6.23 5.10 6.76
C GLY A 52 7.10 4.37 7.77
N VAL A 53 7.55 3.15 7.45
CA VAL A 53 8.48 2.38 8.29
C VAL A 53 9.80 3.12 8.50
N ILE A 54 10.40 3.67 7.45
CA ILE A 54 11.67 4.41 7.55
C ILE A 54 11.53 5.61 8.50
N LEU A 55 10.47 6.41 8.36
CA LEU A 55 10.24 7.57 9.20
C LEU A 55 10.01 7.20 10.67
N ILE A 56 9.28 6.11 10.93
CA ILE A 56 9.06 5.60 12.29
C ILE A 56 10.39 5.12 12.87
N ALA A 57 11.16 4.33 12.13
CA ALA A 57 12.42 3.74 12.57
C ALA A 57 13.45 4.82 12.91
N ILE A 58 13.65 5.80 12.03
CA ILE A 58 14.62 6.90 12.27
C ILE A 58 14.19 7.76 13.46
N THR A 59 12.90 7.91 13.74
CA THR A 59 12.43 8.69 14.91
C THR A 59 12.59 7.93 16.23
N ARG A 60 12.80 6.62 16.19
CA ARG A 60 12.90 5.75 17.38
C ARG A 60 14.30 5.15 17.59
N ALA A 61 15.20 5.32 16.62
CA ALA A 61 16.63 5.02 16.71
C ALA A 61 17.38 6.14 17.44
#